data_AF-A0A7Y1VMT3-F1
#
_entry.id   AF-A0A7Y1VMT3-F1
#
_cell.length_a   1.000
_cell.length_b   1.000
_cell.length_c   1.000
_cell.angle_alpha   90.00
_cell.angle_beta   90.00
_cell.angle_gamma   90.00
#
_symmetry.space_group_name_H-M   'P 1'
#
loop_
_entity.id
_entity.type
_entity.pdbx_description
1 polymer ?
#
loop_
_entity_poly.entity_id
_entity_poly.type
_entity_poly.pdbx_seq_one_letter_code
_entity_poly.pdbx_strand_id
1 'polypeptide(L)'
;MKNIVWLVLIALPLMFSCSSDDSSPAPQPDPDDGIGFEITTAIPDPVFEQALVTLNLDDEVDGTVITSRILGVRDLILDDLGITDLRGINDFEELETLEISNNGLTRLDVAANTKLKFIYADNNALTFINVQNLDILEKVEAEGNQLVSLDTSTNPALQLLTLAGNDVQISDVSSNTQLNTFSIENNPVACIKVSSDQLANIPQNWSKDAGAIYSEDCN
;
A
#
# COMPACT_ATOMS: atom_id res chain seq x y z
N MET A 1 -35.89 56.97 28.43
CA MET A 1 -36.66 57.13 27.19
C MET A 1 -36.75 55.77 26.51
N LYS A 2 -37.98 55.22 26.45
CA LYS A 2 -38.56 54.24 25.53
C LYS A 2 -37.80 52.93 25.26
N ASN A 3 -38.41 51.75 25.19
CA ASN A 3 -39.58 51.12 25.81
C ASN A 3 -39.49 49.68 25.28
N ILE A 4 -39.48 48.70 26.17
CA ILE A 4 -39.75 47.28 25.84
C ILE A 4 -41.27 47.13 25.66
N VAL A 5 -41.66 46.05 24.98
CA VAL A 5 -42.97 45.34 24.97
C VAL A 5 -43.77 45.51 23.68
N TRP A 6 -44.12 44.37 23.07
CA TRP A 6 -45.45 43.85 22.68
C TRP A 6 -45.18 42.56 21.86
N LEU A 7 -45.90 41.44 21.91
CA LEU A 7 -47.25 41.13 22.38
C LEU A 7 -47.31 39.62 22.67
N VAL A 8 -47.87 39.27 23.82
CA VAL A 8 -48.32 37.93 24.21
C VAL A 8 -49.59 37.61 23.41
N LEU A 9 -49.66 36.44 22.78
CA LEU A 9 -50.89 35.90 22.22
C LEU A 9 -51.47 34.86 23.18
N ILE A 10 -52.66 35.18 23.67
CA ILE A 10 -53.46 34.40 24.63
C ILE A 10 -54.22 33.32 23.86
N ALA A 11 -54.12 32.07 24.29
CA ALA A 11 -55.14 31.05 24.05
C ALA A 11 -55.57 30.45 25.40
N LEU A 12 -56.87 30.59 25.69
CA LEU A 12 -57.55 30.15 26.91
C LEU A 12 -57.57 28.61 27.04
N PRO A 13 -57.70 28.06 28.26
CA PRO A 13 -57.71 26.62 28.49
C PRO A 13 -59.12 26.04 28.29
N LEU A 14 -59.21 24.92 27.58
CA LEU A 14 -60.36 24.03 27.67
C LEU A 14 -59.93 22.79 28.46
N MET A 15 -60.43 22.73 29.69
CA MET A 15 -60.42 21.53 30.52
C MET A 15 -61.35 20.50 29.89
N PHE A 16 -60.84 19.32 29.57
CA PHE A 16 -61.62 18.09 29.63
C PHE A 16 -60.89 17.06 30.48
N SER A 17 -61.72 16.39 31.26
CA SER A 17 -61.44 15.63 32.45
C SER A 17 -60.92 14.22 32.16
N CYS A 18 -60.04 13.76 33.06
CA CYS A 18 -59.77 12.39 33.51
C CYS A 18 -59.74 11.25 32.49
N SER A 19 -58.58 10.60 32.35
CA SER A 19 -58.44 9.20 32.77
C SER A 19 -56.97 8.81 32.87
N SER A 20 -56.71 7.90 33.79
CA SER A 20 -55.45 7.49 34.42
C SER A 20 -54.36 6.95 33.49
N ASP A 21 -53.12 7.16 33.94
CA ASP A 21 -51.90 6.39 33.65
C ASP A 21 -51.45 6.28 32.18
N ASP A 22 -50.64 7.25 31.74
CA ASP A 22 -49.60 6.97 30.75
C ASP A 22 -48.27 7.55 31.24
N SER A 23 -47.45 6.67 31.82
CA SER A 23 -46.06 6.96 32.20
C SER A 23 -45.15 6.81 30.99
N SER A 24 -45.51 7.39 29.86
CA SER A 24 -44.64 7.40 28.68
C SER A 24 -43.82 8.69 28.72
N PRO A 25 -42.47 8.60 28.84
CA PRO A 25 -41.63 9.80 28.77
C PRO A 25 -41.85 10.49 27.42
N ALA A 26 -41.81 11.83 27.41
CA ALA A 26 -41.78 12.61 26.18
C ALA A 26 -40.73 12.03 25.22
N PRO A 27 -40.96 12.02 23.88
CA PRO A 27 -39.96 11.53 22.94
C PRO A 27 -38.68 12.32 23.18
N GLN A 28 -37.68 11.66 23.76
CA GLN A 28 -36.36 12.23 23.87
C GLN A 28 -35.82 12.37 22.44
N PRO A 29 -35.08 13.45 22.12
CA PRO A 29 -34.33 13.47 20.88
C PRO A 29 -33.45 12.23 20.85
N ASP A 30 -33.63 11.42 19.82
CA ASP A 30 -32.85 10.21 19.61
C ASP A 30 -31.36 10.62 19.53
N PRO A 31 -30.44 10.04 20.32
CA PRO A 31 -29.03 10.41 20.27
C PRO A 31 -28.31 9.87 19.03
N ASP A 32 -29.03 9.23 18.11
CA ASP A 32 -28.47 8.49 16.99
C ASP A 32 -29.06 8.96 15.65
N ASP A 33 -28.82 10.23 15.29
CA ASP A 33 -28.65 10.55 13.86
C ASP A 33 -27.23 10.11 13.45
N GLY A 34 -26.95 8.81 13.64
CA GLY A 34 -25.71 8.14 13.29
C GLY A 34 -25.48 8.21 11.79
N ILE A 35 -25.00 9.36 11.32
CA ILE A 35 -24.20 9.45 10.11
C ILE A 35 -22.91 8.69 10.39
N GLY A 36 -22.98 7.37 10.24
CA GLY A 36 -21.81 6.52 10.12
C GLY A 36 -21.05 7.01 8.91
N PHE A 37 -20.05 7.86 9.12
CA PHE A 37 -19.09 8.18 8.09
C PHE A 37 -18.28 6.92 7.87
N GLU A 38 -18.58 6.19 6.79
CA GLU A 38 -17.70 5.15 6.31
C GLU A 38 -16.39 5.81 5.90
N ILE A 39 -15.30 5.42 6.56
CA ILE A 39 -13.97 5.86 6.19
C ILE A 39 -13.62 5.16 4.89
N THR A 40 -13.23 5.94 3.89
CA THR A 40 -12.85 5.44 2.57
C THR A 40 -11.39 5.76 2.27
N THR A 41 -10.79 4.86 1.49
CA THR A 41 -9.45 4.97 0.91
C THR A 41 -9.60 5.41 -0.53
N ALA A 42 -8.85 6.44 -0.95
CA ALA A 42 -8.87 6.89 -2.34
C ALA A 42 -8.14 5.89 -3.26
N ILE A 43 -8.80 5.49 -4.34
CA ILE A 43 -8.28 4.60 -5.40
C ILE A 43 -8.42 5.34 -6.75
N PRO A 44 -7.47 6.24 -7.10
CA PRO A 44 -7.64 7.13 -8.25
C PRO A 44 -7.55 6.44 -9.62
N ASP A 45 -6.95 5.25 -9.68
CA ASP A 45 -6.86 4.45 -10.90
C ASP A 45 -8.13 3.58 -11.04
N PRO A 46 -8.98 3.84 -12.04
CA PRO A 46 -10.24 3.11 -12.19
C PRO A 46 -10.05 1.64 -12.57
N VAL A 47 -8.88 1.26 -13.09
CA VAL A 47 -8.56 -0.15 -13.38
C VAL A 47 -8.19 -0.86 -12.08
N PHE A 48 -7.42 -0.20 -11.20
CA PHE A 48 -7.14 -0.73 -9.87
C PHE A 48 -8.44 -0.90 -9.07
N GLU A 49 -9.31 0.11 -9.05
CA GLU A 49 -10.61 0.02 -8.37
C GLU A 49 -11.52 -1.07 -8.97
N GLN A 50 -11.58 -1.17 -10.31
CA GLN A 50 -12.33 -2.25 -10.97
C GLN A 50 -11.80 -3.64 -10.59
N ALA A 51 -10.51 -3.77 -10.31
CA ALA A 51 -9.92 -5.00 -9.79
C ALA A 51 -10.45 -5.30 -8.37
N LEU A 52 -10.54 -4.29 -7.50
CA LEU A 52 -11.13 -4.42 -6.16
C LEU A 52 -12.61 -4.84 -6.22
N VAL A 53 -13.40 -4.27 -7.14
CA VAL A 53 -14.79 -4.71 -7.40
C VAL A 53 -14.82 -6.18 -7.83
N THR A 54 -13.92 -6.59 -8.71
CA THR A 54 -13.83 -7.99 -9.21
C THR A 54 -13.45 -8.96 -8.09
N LEU A 55 -12.62 -8.52 -7.14
CA LEU A 55 -12.23 -9.26 -5.94
C LEU A 55 -13.29 -9.22 -4.84
N ASN A 56 -14.44 -8.56 -5.08
CA ASN A 56 -15.52 -8.38 -4.12
C ASN A 56 -15.07 -7.62 -2.85
N LEU A 57 -14.08 -6.74 -3.01
CA LEU A 57 -13.59 -5.80 -2.00
C LEU A 57 -14.26 -4.43 -2.12
N ASP A 58 -14.91 -4.17 -3.25
CA ASP A 58 -15.60 -2.93 -3.54
C ASP A 58 -16.92 -3.18 -4.29
N ASP A 59 -17.85 -2.22 -4.27
CA ASP A 59 -19.18 -2.36 -4.89
C ASP A 59 -19.26 -1.67 -6.26
N GLU A 60 -18.53 -0.57 -6.45
CA GLU A 60 -18.56 0.23 -7.67
C GLU A 60 -17.19 0.86 -7.95
N VAL A 61 -17.08 1.56 -9.08
CA VAL A 61 -15.87 2.27 -9.48
C VAL A 61 -16.16 3.77 -9.32
N ASP A 62 -15.99 4.28 -8.11
CA ASP A 62 -16.30 5.66 -7.71
C ASP A 62 -15.08 6.52 -7.29
N GLY A 63 -13.88 5.95 -7.40
CA GLY A 63 -12.60 6.50 -6.99
C GLY A 63 -12.23 6.20 -5.53
N THR A 64 -12.99 5.37 -4.82
CA THR A 64 -12.76 5.06 -3.41
C THR A 64 -13.22 3.65 -3.04
N VAL A 65 -12.54 3.04 -2.06
CA VAL A 65 -12.99 1.80 -1.42
C VAL A 65 -13.24 2.05 0.07
N ILE A 66 -14.27 1.42 0.65
CA ILE A 66 -14.50 1.45 2.09
C ILE A 66 -13.31 0.79 2.80
N THR A 67 -12.57 1.53 3.62
CA THR A 67 -11.29 1.08 4.21
C THR A 67 -11.44 -0.21 4.99
N SER A 68 -12.55 -0.41 5.70
CA SER A 68 -12.81 -1.64 6.48
C SER A 68 -12.85 -2.92 5.63
N ARG A 69 -13.08 -2.82 4.31
CA ARG A 69 -13.09 -3.97 3.39
C ARG A 69 -11.68 -4.44 3.02
N ILE A 70 -10.70 -3.53 3.03
CA ILE A 70 -9.31 -3.82 2.65
C ILE A 70 -8.39 -4.12 3.85
N LEU A 71 -8.79 -3.76 5.08
CA LEU A 71 -8.00 -3.97 6.30
C LEU A 71 -7.61 -5.44 6.56
N GLY A 72 -8.38 -6.41 6.05
CA GLY A 72 -8.10 -7.84 6.24
C GLY A 72 -7.39 -8.52 5.08
N VAL A 73 -7.07 -7.79 4.01
CA VAL A 73 -6.50 -8.36 2.79
C VAL A 73 -5.02 -8.65 3.00
N ARG A 74 -4.64 -9.92 2.83
CA ARG A 74 -3.24 -10.39 2.95
C ARG A 74 -2.56 -10.60 1.62
N ASP A 75 -3.32 -11.00 0.60
CA ASP A 75 -2.81 -11.31 -0.72
C ASP A 75 -3.60 -10.48 -1.73
N LEU A 76 -2.91 -9.69 -2.54
CA LEU A 76 -3.51 -8.84 -3.56
C LEU A 76 -2.84 -9.14 -4.90
N ILE A 77 -3.61 -9.76 -5.80
CA ILE A 77 -3.17 -10.19 -7.13
C ILE A 77 -3.78 -9.27 -8.18
N LEU A 78 -2.93 -8.54 -8.87
CA LEU A 78 -3.27 -7.47 -9.81
C LEU A 78 -2.48 -7.56 -11.12
N ASP A 79 -1.95 -8.74 -11.44
CA ASP A 79 -1.17 -8.99 -12.66
C ASP A 79 -2.01 -8.79 -13.93
N ASP A 80 -1.38 -8.28 -14.99
CA ASP A 80 -1.95 -8.22 -16.35
C ASP A 80 -3.25 -7.41 -16.49
N LEU A 81 -3.45 -6.40 -15.63
CA LEU A 81 -4.67 -5.58 -15.62
C LEU A 81 -4.55 -4.27 -16.39
N GLY A 82 -3.31 -3.80 -16.63
CA GLY A 82 -3.06 -2.48 -17.22
C GLY A 82 -3.20 -1.32 -16.22
N ILE A 83 -2.99 -1.60 -14.93
CA ILE A 83 -2.96 -0.59 -13.86
C ILE A 83 -1.77 0.34 -14.08
N THR A 84 -1.98 1.64 -13.88
CA THR A 84 -0.94 2.66 -14.06
C THR A 84 -0.60 3.39 -12.77
N ASP A 85 -1.44 3.28 -11.75
CA ASP A 85 -1.27 3.95 -10.47
C ASP A 85 -1.87 3.12 -9.31
N LEU A 86 -1.06 2.86 -8.28
CA LEU A 86 -1.43 2.10 -7.08
C LEU A 86 -1.66 2.98 -5.83
N ARG A 87 -1.91 4.28 -6.01
CA ARG A 87 -2.32 5.13 -4.87
C ARG A 87 -3.52 4.51 -4.15
N GLY A 88 -3.41 4.46 -2.82
CA GLY A 88 -4.33 3.75 -1.92
C GLY A 88 -3.77 2.43 -1.37
N ILE A 89 -2.73 1.85 -1.98
CA ILE A 89 -2.13 0.57 -1.54
C ILE A 89 -1.63 0.59 -0.09
N ASN A 90 -1.20 1.75 0.42
CA ASN A 90 -0.68 1.91 1.78
C ASN A 90 -1.75 1.64 2.87
N ASP A 91 -3.04 1.67 2.54
CA ASP A 91 -4.14 1.41 3.49
C ASP A 91 -4.47 -0.09 3.63
N PHE A 92 -3.81 -0.97 2.85
CA PHE A 92 -3.87 -2.42 3.00
C PHE A 92 -2.92 -2.86 4.13
N GLU A 93 -3.32 -2.61 5.38
CA GLU A 93 -2.47 -2.76 6.58
C GLU A 93 -2.00 -4.20 6.85
N GLU A 94 -2.76 -5.20 6.42
CA GLU A 94 -2.46 -6.62 6.62
C GLU A 94 -1.77 -7.28 5.40
N LEU A 95 -1.40 -6.51 4.38
CA LEU A 95 -0.86 -7.04 3.12
C LEU A 95 0.49 -7.74 3.33
N GLU A 96 0.55 -9.01 2.95
CA GLU A 96 1.75 -9.88 3.01
C GLU A 96 2.31 -10.16 1.61
N THR A 97 1.44 -10.28 0.60
CA THR A 97 1.80 -10.57 -0.80
C THR A 97 1.18 -9.55 -1.75
N LEU A 98 2.01 -8.95 -2.61
CA LEU A 98 1.57 -8.06 -3.67
C LEU A 98 2.09 -8.55 -5.04
N GLU A 99 1.18 -8.92 -5.93
CA GLU A 99 1.46 -9.30 -7.32
C GLU A 99 0.90 -8.22 -8.25
N ILE A 100 1.78 -7.52 -8.94
CA ILE A 100 1.47 -6.35 -9.81
C ILE A 100 2.25 -6.42 -11.13
N SER A 101 2.71 -7.60 -11.52
CA SER A 101 3.48 -7.85 -12.73
C SER A 101 2.68 -7.55 -13.99
N ASN A 102 3.39 -7.23 -15.09
CA ASN A 102 2.79 -6.97 -16.41
C ASN A 102 1.75 -5.82 -16.39
N ASN A 103 2.08 -4.71 -15.73
CA ASN A 103 1.25 -3.50 -15.67
C ASN A 103 1.98 -2.29 -16.28
N GLY A 104 1.40 -1.10 -16.16
CA GLY A 104 1.96 0.17 -16.64
C GLY A 104 2.50 1.07 -15.54
N LEU A 105 2.87 0.52 -14.38
CA LEU A 105 3.27 1.31 -13.21
C LEU A 105 4.61 1.99 -13.42
N THR A 106 4.73 3.24 -12.98
CA THR A 106 5.99 4.02 -13.01
C THR A 106 6.60 4.20 -11.62
N ARG A 107 5.81 3.99 -10.57
CA ARG A 107 6.21 4.13 -9.17
C ARG A 107 5.51 3.09 -8.32
N LEU A 108 6.23 2.53 -7.36
CA LEU A 108 5.67 1.74 -6.27
C LEU A 108 6.12 2.35 -4.93
N ASP A 109 5.18 2.59 -4.03
CA ASP A 109 5.46 3.08 -2.68
C ASP A 109 4.64 2.29 -1.68
N VAL A 110 5.32 1.37 -0.99
CA VAL A 110 4.70 0.38 -0.08
C VAL A 110 5.34 0.39 1.31
N ALA A 111 6.06 1.47 1.65
CA ALA A 111 6.75 1.57 2.94
C ALA A 111 5.79 1.58 4.15
N ALA A 112 4.49 1.82 3.95
CA ALA A 112 3.50 1.71 5.01
C ALA A 112 3.01 0.26 5.22
N ASN A 113 3.15 -0.62 4.22
CA ASN A 113 2.70 -2.01 4.27
C ASN A 113 3.72 -2.90 5.01
N THR A 114 3.94 -2.61 6.30
CA THR A 114 4.98 -3.23 7.15
C THR A 114 4.90 -4.76 7.29
N LYS A 115 3.81 -5.38 6.84
CA LYS A 115 3.63 -6.84 6.82
C LYS A 115 4.02 -7.51 5.51
N LEU A 116 4.41 -6.74 4.49
CA LEU A 116 4.81 -7.29 3.19
C LEU A 116 6.02 -8.21 3.33
N LYS A 117 5.89 -9.39 2.74
CA LYS A 117 6.94 -10.41 2.63
C LYS A 117 7.34 -10.61 1.18
N PHE A 118 6.38 -10.52 0.25
CA PHE A 118 6.59 -10.85 -1.15
C PHE A 118 6.05 -9.75 -2.07
N ILE A 119 6.92 -9.22 -2.93
CA ILE A 119 6.57 -8.26 -3.97
C ILE A 119 6.97 -8.85 -5.32
N TYR A 120 6.00 -8.98 -6.21
CA TYR A 120 6.18 -9.37 -7.61
C TYR A 120 5.76 -8.20 -8.50
N ALA A 121 6.72 -7.56 -9.15
CA ALA A 121 6.55 -6.31 -9.88
C ALA A 121 7.24 -6.33 -11.24
N ASP A 122 7.40 -7.52 -11.82
CA ASP A 122 8.07 -7.71 -13.08
C ASP A 122 7.33 -7.02 -14.23
N ASN A 123 8.06 -6.65 -15.28
CA ASN A 123 7.52 -6.11 -16.53
C ASN A 123 6.55 -4.93 -16.32
N ASN A 124 7.05 -3.89 -15.65
CA ASN A 124 6.39 -2.59 -15.52
C ASN A 124 7.28 -1.50 -16.15
N ALA A 125 6.99 -0.24 -15.87
CA ALA A 125 7.84 0.91 -16.21
C ALA A 125 8.39 1.59 -14.94
N LEU A 126 8.62 0.81 -13.86
CA LEU A 126 8.98 1.36 -12.56
C LEU A 126 10.34 2.06 -12.63
N THR A 127 10.35 3.35 -12.28
CA THR A 127 11.59 4.12 -12.07
C THR A 127 11.93 4.25 -10.58
N PHE A 128 11.00 3.88 -9.70
CA PHE A 128 11.13 4.00 -8.25
C PHE A 128 10.31 2.94 -7.53
N ILE A 129 10.93 2.30 -6.54
CA ILE A 129 10.28 1.40 -5.58
C ILE A 129 10.74 1.83 -4.18
N ASN A 130 9.80 2.07 -3.27
CA ASN A 130 10.08 2.32 -1.86
C ASN A 130 9.70 1.12 -0.98
N VAL A 131 10.72 0.43 -0.48
CA VAL A 131 10.63 -0.73 0.43
C VAL A 131 11.28 -0.47 1.79
N GLN A 132 11.47 0.81 2.13
CA GLN A 132 12.17 1.21 3.35
C GLN A 132 11.43 0.74 4.61
N ASN A 133 12.18 0.21 5.57
CA ASN A 133 11.69 -0.31 6.86
C ASN A 133 10.70 -1.48 6.77
N LEU A 134 10.75 -2.28 5.70
CA LEU A 134 10.04 -3.55 5.62
C LEU A 134 10.93 -4.67 6.18
N ASP A 135 10.98 -4.77 7.52
CA ASP A 135 11.91 -5.63 8.26
C ASP A 135 11.74 -7.13 7.96
N ILE A 136 10.53 -7.54 7.57
CA ILE A 136 10.18 -8.93 7.26
C ILE A 136 10.06 -9.20 5.75
N LEU A 137 10.49 -8.26 4.90
CA LEU A 137 10.47 -8.45 3.45
C LEU A 137 11.46 -9.54 3.04
N GLU A 138 10.96 -10.61 2.45
CA GLU A 138 11.76 -11.80 2.08
C GLU A 138 12.09 -11.82 0.59
N LYS A 139 11.22 -11.25 -0.26
CA LYS A 139 11.34 -11.33 -1.71
C LYS A 139 10.93 -10.04 -2.42
N VAL A 140 11.76 -9.63 -3.38
CA VAL A 140 11.41 -8.63 -4.39
C VAL A 140 11.80 -9.15 -5.77
N GLU A 141 10.82 -9.31 -6.64
CA GLU A 141 10.99 -9.56 -8.08
C GLU A 141 10.57 -8.28 -8.82
N ALA A 142 11.51 -7.65 -9.54
CA ALA A 142 11.28 -6.39 -10.26
C ALA A 142 12.04 -6.36 -11.59
N GLU A 143 12.08 -7.48 -12.28
CA GLU A 143 12.72 -7.63 -13.60
C GLU A 143 11.99 -6.82 -14.67
N GLY A 144 12.70 -6.40 -15.73
CA GLY A 144 12.10 -5.73 -16.88
C GLY A 144 11.44 -4.39 -16.53
N ASN A 145 12.13 -3.55 -15.74
CA ASN A 145 11.68 -2.23 -15.33
C ASN A 145 12.67 -1.14 -15.79
N GLN A 146 12.57 0.08 -15.24
CA GLN A 146 13.43 1.23 -15.56
C GLN A 146 14.13 1.76 -14.30
N LEU A 147 14.45 0.89 -13.35
CA LEU A 147 15.06 1.26 -12.09
C LEU A 147 16.53 1.65 -12.30
N VAL A 148 16.94 2.79 -11.74
CA VAL A 148 18.34 3.21 -11.70
C VAL A 148 19.03 2.78 -10.39
N SER A 149 18.24 2.53 -9.36
CA SER A 149 18.68 2.06 -8.05
C SER A 149 17.49 1.47 -7.29
N LEU A 150 17.77 0.54 -6.39
CA LEU A 150 16.84 0.10 -5.35
C LEU A 150 17.60 0.04 -4.02
N ASP A 151 17.14 0.80 -3.02
CA ASP A 151 17.72 0.77 -1.68
C ASP A 151 17.03 -0.32 -0.86
N THR A 152 17.76 -1.41 -0.61
CA THR A 152 17.35 -2.55 0.23
C THR A 152 18.06 -2.58 1.58
N SER A 153 18.75 -1.51 1.96
CA SER A 153 19.62 -1.48 3.15
C SER A 153 18.88 -1.72 4.47
N THR A 154 17.56 -1.48 4.49
CA THR A 154 16.67 -1.67 5.64
C THR A 154 15.84 -2.96 5.56
N ASN A 155 16.19 -3.93 4.69
CA ASN A 155 15.46 -5.18 4.52
C ASN A 155 16.33 -6.39 4.92
N PRO A 156 16.62 -6.58 6.23
CA PRO A 156 17.54 -7.62 6.69
C PRO A 156 17.03 -9.06 6.47
N ALA A 157 15.71 -9.24 6.28
CA ALA A 157 15.09 -10.53 5.98
C ALA A 157 15.16 -10.94 4.51
N LEU A 158 15.68 -10.08 3.62
CA LEU A 158 15.64 -10.30 2.18
C LEU A 158 16.47 -11.51 1.77
N GLN A 159 15.82 -12.45 1.08
CA GLN A 159 16.36 -13.74 0.64
C GLN A 159 16.47 -13.84 -0.88
N LEU A 160 15.56 -13.18 -1.61
CA LEU A 160 15.54 -13.15 -3.07
C LEU A 160 15.36 -11.72 -3.56
N LEU A 161 16.25 -11.30 -4.47
CA LEU A 161 16.18 -10.02 -5.15
C LEU A 161 16.50 -10.19 -6.63
N THR A 162 15.56 -9.93 -7.52
CA THR A 162 15.81 -9.91 -8.97
C THR A 162 15.52 -8.54 -9.56
N LEU A 163 16.52 -8.01 -10.26
CA LEU A 163 16.52 -6.69 -10.88
C LEU A 163 16.95 -6.77 -12.35
N ALA A 164 16.87 -7.96 -12.97
CA ALA A 164 17.35 -8.17 -14.32
C ALA A 164 16.63 -7.26 -15.33
N GLY A 165 17.35 -6.73 -16.33
CA GLY A 165 16.76 -5.88 -17.35
C GLY A 165 16.22 -4.55 -16.81
N ASN A 166 17.05 -3.86 -16.03
CA ASN A 166 16.81 -2.50 -15.53
C ASN A 166 17.98 -1.58 -15.96
N ASP A 167 18.01 -0.35 -15.45
CA ASP A 167 19.07 0.64 -15.68
C ASP A 167 19.94 0.85 -14.43
N VAL A 168 20.08 -0.17 -13.56
CA VAL A 168 20.78 -0.06 -12.28
C VAL A 168 22.28 0.15 -12.50
N GLN A 169 22.82 1.25 -11.98
CA GLN A 169 24.25 1.60 -12.13
C GLN A 169 25.10 1.22 -10.91
N ILE A 170 24.50 1.23 -9.73
CA ILE A 170 25.13 0.91 -8.45
C ILE A 170 24.13 0.08 -7.65
N SER A 171 24.58 -1.05 -7.12
CA SER A 171 23.80 -1.89 -6.23
C SER A 171 24.60 -2.14 -4.95
N ASP A 172 24.02 -1.81 -3.80
CA ASP A 172 24.58 -2.16 -2.48
C ASP A 172 23.67 -3.19 -1.82
N VAL A 173 24.15 -4.43 -1.72
CA VAL A 173 23.47 -5.54 -1.06
C VAL A 173 24.22 -6.01 0.19
N SER A 174 25.15 -5.19 0.69
CA SER A 174 26.02 -5.53 1.83
C SER A 174 25.26 -5.73 3.13
N SER A 175 24.11 -5.07 3.30
CA SER A 175 23.22 -5.26 4.45
C SER A 175 22.32 -6.49 4.33
N ASN A 176 22.13 -7.04 3.13
CA ASN A 176 21.19 -8.15 2.88
C ASN A 176 21.90 -9.51 3.00
N THR A 177 22.40 -9.81 4.20
CA THR A 177 23.24 -10.99 4.47
C THR A 177 22.53 -12.33 4.32
N GLN A 178 21.19 -12.34 4.23
CA GLN A 178 20.36 -13.54 4.01
C GLN A 178 20.06 -13.82 2.52
N LEU A 179 20.53 -12.98 1.59
CA LEU A 179 20.31 -13.20 0.15
C LEU A 179 20.92 -14.53 -0.31
N ASN A 180 20.05 -15.44 -0.73
CA ASN A 180 20.45 -16.71 -1.35
C ASN A 180 20.35 -16.67 -2.88
N THR A 181 19.50 -15.78 -3.40
CA THR A 181 19.25 -15.60 -4.84
C THR A 181 19.31 -14.11 -5.15
N PHE A 182 20.16 -13.74 -6.11
CA PHE A 182 20.33 -12.35 -6.52
C PHE A 182 20.61 -12.28 -8.02
N SER A 183 19.78 -11.60 -8.78
CA SER A 183 20.02 -11.37 -10.21
C SER A 183 20.02 -9.89 -10.52
N ILE A 184 21.08 -9.44 -11.19
CA ILE A 184 21.21 -8.06 -11.69
C ILE A 184 21.75 -8.06 -13.13
N GLU A 185 21.49 -9.13 -13.88
CA GLU A 185 21.88 -9.23 -15.29
C GLU A 185 21.20 -8.16 -16.15
N ASN A 186 21.80 -7.81 -17.29
CA ASN A 186 21.31 -6.79 -18.19
C ASN A 186 21.08 -5.44 -17.49
N ASN A 187 22.08 -4.98 -16.74
CA ASN A 187 22.09 -3.67 -16.09
C ASN A 187 23.45 -2.98 -16.33
N PRO A 188 23.49 -1.64 -16.43
CA PRO A 188 24.75 -0.88 -16.56
C PRO A 188 25.56 -0.80 -15.24
N VAL A 189 25.52 -1.85 -14.40
CA VAL A 189 26.21 -1.91 -13.11
C VAL A 189 27.67 -2.32 -13.29
N ALA A 190 28.60 -1.49 -12.79
CA ALA A 190 30.03 -1.82 -12.82
C ALA A 190 30.48 -2.52 -11.53
N CYS A 191 29.89 -2.12 -10.39
CA CYS A 191 30.29 -2.61 -9.07
C CYS A 191 29.05 -2.89 -8.22
N ILE A 192 29.02 -4.09 -7.65
CA ILE A 192 28.00 -4.55 -6.72
C ILE A 192 28.66 -4.61 -5.35
N LYS A 193 28.24 -3.72 -4.46
CA LYS A 193 28.76 -3.66 -3.10
C LYS A 193 28.18 -4.80 -2.26
N VAL A 194 29.08 -5.57 -1.65
CA VAL A 194 28.77 -6.74 -0.82
C VAL A 194 29.52 -6.65 0.51
N SER A 195 29.07 -7.40 1.51
CA SER A 195 29.79 -7.57 2.78
C SER A 195 30.99 -8.51 2.62
N SER A 196 31.90 -8.49 3.61
CA SER A 196 33.04 -9.41 3.68
C SER A 196 32.63 -10.88 3.61
N ASP A 197 31.54 -11.25 4.30
CA ASP A 197 31.05 -12.62 4.37
C ASP A 197 30.46 -13.09 3.04
N GLN A 198 29.71 -12.22 2.35
CA GLN A 198 29.20 -12.49 1.01
C GLN A 198 30.35 -12.61 0.00
N LEU A 199 31.34 -11.71 0.04
CA LEU A 199 32.48 -11.74 -0.89
C LEU A 199 33.33 -13.01 -0.73
N ALA A 200 33.47 -13.51 0.49
CA ALA A 200 34.19 -14.76 0.76
C ALA A 200 33.47 -15.98 0.16
N ASN A 201 32.14 -15.96 0.06
CA ASN A 201 31.31 -17.07 -0.41
C ASN A 201 30.10 -16.58 -1.22
N ILE A 202 30.34 -16.17 -2.47
CA ILE A 202 29.25 -15.76 -3.37
C ILE A 202 28.31 -16.97 -3.62
N PRO A 203 27.00 -16.86 -3.33
CA PRO A 203 26.04 -17.93 -3.58
C PRO A 203 25.95 -18.31 -5.06
N GLN A 204 25.68 -19.60 -5.34
CA GLN A 204 25.61 -20.10 -6.72
C GLN A 204 24.45 -19.51 -7.54
N ASN A 205 23.38 -19.08 -6.87
CA ASN A 205 22.21 -18.47 -7.51
C ASN A 205 22.35 -16.95 -7.63
N TRP A 206 23.58 -16.44 -7.60
CA TRP A 206 23.87 -15.03 -7.88
C TRP A 206 24.32 -14.88 -9.33
N SER A 207 23.70 -13.95 -10.06
CA SER A 207 23.98 -13.67 -11.46
C SER A 207 24.15 -12.17 -11.70
N LYS A 208 25.10 -11.84 -12.58
CA LYS A 208 25.47 -10.48 -12.97
C LYS A 208 26.13 -10.51 -14.35
N ASP A 209 26.16 -9.35 -15.00
CA ASP A 209 26.88 -9.20 -16.27
C ASP A 209 28.39 -9.43 -16.11
N ALA A 210 29.03 -9.88 -17.19
CA ALA A 210 30.46 -10.21 -17.19
C ALA A 210 31.37 -9.01 -16.82
N GLY A 211 30.93 -7.78 -17.10
CA GLY A 211 31.67 -6.55 -16.78
C GLY A 211 31.52 -6.06 -15.34
N ALA A 212 30.52 -6.57 -14.60
CA ALA A 212 30.28 -6.20 -13.22
C ALA A 212 31.23 -6.94 -12.27
N ILE A 213 31.58 -6.35 -11.13
CA ILE A 213 32.36 -7.01 -10.06
C ILE A 213 31.62 -6.98 -8.73
N TYR A 214 31.94 -7.93 -7.85
CA TYR A 214 31.60 -7.84 -6.43
C TYR A 214 32.78 -7.21 -5.68
N SER A 215 32.49 -6.24 -4.81
CA SER A 215 33.52 -5.54 -4.01
C SER A 215 32.94 -5.08 -2.68
N GLU A 216 33.79 -4.90 -1.67
CA GLU A 216 33.40 -4.23 -0.42
C GLU A 216 33.38 -2.69 -0.57
N ASP A 217 34.09 -2.18 -1.59
CA ASP A 217 34.21 -0.75 -1.90
C ASP A 217 33.98 -0.51 -3.40
N CYS A 218 33.02 0.35 -3.73
CA CYS A 218 32.65 0.72 -5.10
C CYS A 218 32.96 2.20 -5.40
N ASN A 219 33.78 2.87 -4.57
CA ASN A 219 34.23 4.25 -4.77
C ASN A 219 35.47 4.36 -5.67
#